data_AF-H1YEU9-F1
#
_entry.id   AF-H1YEU9-F1
#
_cell.length_a   1.000
_cell.length_b   1.000
_cell.length_c   1.000
_cell.angle_alpha   90.00
_cell.angle_beta   90.00
_cell.angle_gamma   90.00
#
_symmetry.space_group_name_H-M   'P 1'
#
loop_
_entity.id
_entity.type
_entity.pdbx_description
1 polymer ?
#
loop_
_entity_poly.entity_id
_entity_poly.type
_entity_poly.pdbx_seq_one_letter_code
_entity_poly.pdbx_strand_id
1 'polypeptide(L)'
;MKTYQTTINPSVHHLSQVISELLPAKFNSKVNRDHLIQVIENGNAIEIGLAAPYEEYLYKVEVDGNNVRISKSEHYTDDVNSLAMEDVLTDIVIAFIGKEHIVSIEPSTN
;
A
#
# COMPACT_ATOMS: atom_id res chain seq x y z
N MET A 1 -3.81 -2.29 -10.19
CA MET A 1 -2.35 -2.29 -9.94
C MET A 1 -1.80 -0.95 -10.39
N LYS A 2 -0.98 -0.29 -9.56
CA LYS A 2 -0.31 0.98 -9.89
C LYS A 2 1.18 0.83 -9.65
N THR A 3 1.99 1.24 -10.62
CA THR A 3 3.45 1.25 -10.48
C THR A 3 3.95 2.68 -10.51
N TYR A 4 4.74 3.03 -9.50
CA TYR A 4 5.40 4.32 -9.34
C TYR A 4 6.88 4.13 -9.67
N GLN A 5 7.31 4.74 -10.78
CA GLN A 5 8.74 4.81 -11.09
C GLN A 5 9.33 6.01 -10.36
N THR A 6 10.42 5.80 -9.63
CA THR A 6 11.01 6.82 -8.77
C THR A 6 12.48 7.08 -9.12
N THR A 7 12.99 8.26 -8.79
CA THR A 7 14.41 8.60 -8.95
C THR A 7 15.29 8.06 -7.83
N ILE A 8 14.68 7.56 -6.76
CA ILE A 8 15.35 7.03 -5.56
C ILE A 8 15.11 5.52 -5.46
N ASN A 9 15.84 4.85 -4.57
CA ASN A 9 15.54 3.48 -4.18
C ASN A 9 14.91 3.51 -2.78
N PRO A 10 13.57 3.49 -2.66
CA PRO A 10 12.93 3.54 -1.36
C PRO A 10 13.28 2.28 -0.54
N SER A 11 13.55 2.45 0.75
CA SER A 11 13.76 1.30 1.62
C SER A 11 12.42 0.63 1.93
N VAL A 12 12.27 -0.65 1.54
CA VAL A 12 11.08 -1.46 1.88
C VAL A 12 10.83 -1.47 3.39
N HIS A 13 11.89 -1.54 4.18
CA HIS A 13 11.79 -1.55 5.64
C HIS A 13 11.28 -0.22 6.19
N HIS A 14 11.79 0.92 5.71
CA HIS A 14 11.27 2.21 6.15
C HIS A 14 9.83 2.44 5.67
N LEU A 15 9.51 2.00 4.46
CA LEU A 15 8.16 2.09 3.95
C LEU A 15 7.19 1.21 4.77
N SER A 16 7.61 0.01 5.19
CA SER A 16 6.80 -0.90 6.02
C SER A 16 6.48 -0.28 7.38
N GLN A 17 7.47 0.37 8.02
CA GLN A 17 7.26 1.11 9.27
C GLN A 17 6.24 2.24 9.09
N VAL A 18 6.43 3.09 8.07
CA VAL A 18 5.54 4.22 7.80
C VAL A 18 4.11 3.76 7.49
N ILE A 19 3.95 2.69 6.71
CA ILE A 19 2.63 2.11 6.43
C ILE A 19 2.01 1.57 7.73
N SER A 20 2.75 0.82 8.54
CA SER A 20 2.26 0.28 9.81
C SER A 20 1.80 1.36 10.80
N GLU A 21 2.51 2.49 10.84
CA GLU A 21 2.18 3.60 11.73
C GLU A 21 0.98 4.45 11.24
N LEU A 22 0.92 4.74 9.93
CA LEU A 22 -0.06 5.70 9.40
C LEU A 22 -1.34 5.07 8.85
N LEU A 23 -1.24 3.87 8.29
CA LEU A 23 -2.36 3.25 7.58
C LEU A 23 -3.56 2.98 8.49
N PRO A 24 -3.42 2.40 9.71
CA PRO A 24 -4.56 2.14 10.59
C PRO A 24 -5.35 3.41 10.91
N ALA A 25 -4.66 4.47 11.31
CA ALA A 25 -5.29 5.73 11.70
C ALA A 25 -5.98 6.41 10.49
N LYS A 26 -5.29 6.51 9.35
CA LYS A 26 -5.84 7.18 8.16
C LYS A 26 -7.02 6.38 7.57
N PHE A 27 -6.90 5.06 7.48
CA PHE A 27 -7.96 4.23 6.94
C PHE A 27 -9.19 4.24 7.84
N ASN A 28 -9.03 3.97 9.14
CA ASN A 28 -10.15 3.92 10.09
C ASN A 28 -10.90 5.25 10.18
N SER A 29 -10.18 6.38 10.08
CA SER A 29 -10.79 7.70 9.98
C SER A 29 -11.59 7.88 8.69
N LYS A 30 -11.09 7.39 7.55
CA LYS A 30 -11.77 7.52 6.25
C LYS A 30 -13.04 6.67 6.15
N VAL A 31 -13.03 5.45 6.69
CA VAL A 31 -14.18 4.53 6.63
C VAL A 31 -15.08 4.60 7.86
N ASN A 32 -14.75 5.43 8.87
CA ASN A 32 -15.45 5.54 10.15
C ASN A 32 -15.68 4.17 10.82
N ARG A 33 -14.67 3.30 10.77
CA ARG A 33 -14.69 1.95 11.34
C ARG A 33 -13.34 1.62 11.94
N ASP A 34 -13.33 0.81 12.98
CA ASP A 34 -12.10 0.40 13.67
C ASP A 34 -11.64 -0.97 13.15
N HIS A 35 -10.93 -0.98 12.02
CA HIS A 35 -10.36 -2.20 11.49
C HIS A 35 -8.99 -2.47 12.12
N LEU A 36 -8.74 -3.74 12.44
CA LEU A 36 -7.43 -4.23 12.84
C LEU A 36 -6.61 -4.54 11.58
N ILE A 37 -5.85 -3.54 11.12
CA ILE A 37 -4.96 -3.67 9.97
C ILE A 37 -3.67 -4.37 10.40
N GLN A 38 -3.26 -5.36 9.61
CA GLN A 38 -1.99 -6.04 9.75
C GLN A 38 -1.07 -5.63 8.60
N VAL A 39 0.18 -5.33 8.92
CA VAL A 39 1.22 -4.98 7.94
C VAL A 39 2.39 -5.92 8.16
N ILE A 40 2.72 -6.72 7.14
CA ILE A 40 3.73 -7.76 7.20
C ILE A 40 4.78 -7.46 6.14
N GLU A 41 6.04 -7.35 6.54
CA GLU A 41 7.17 -7.24 5.62
C GLU A 41 7.65 -8.63 5.22
N ASN A 42 7.78 -8.87 3.92
CA ASN A 42 8.22 -10.15 3.35
C ASN A 42 9.25 -9.89 2.22
N GLY A 43 10.52 -9.75 2.61
CA GLY A 43 11.61 -9.43 1.70
C GLY A 43 11.42 -8.04 1.07
N ASN A 44 11.22 -8.01 -0.24
CA ASN A 44 11.01 -6.76 -1.00
C ASN A 44 9.52 -6.37 -1.11
N ALA A 45 8.64 -7.05 -0.36
CA ALA A 45 7.21 -6.81 -0.37
C ALA A 45 6.67 -6.47 1.02
N ILE A 46 5.58 -5.73 1.03
CA ILE A 46 4.81 -5.37 2.22
C ILE A 46 3.37 -5.81 1.96
N GLU A 47 2.89 -6.75 2.75
CA GLU A 47 1.56 -7.33 2.69
C GLU A 47 0.67 -6.65 3.72
N ILE A 48 -0.45 -6.10 3.26
CA ILE A 48 -1.44 -5.43 4.08
C ILE A 48 -2.70 -6.30 4.15
N GLY A 49 -3.09 -6.70 5.35
CA GLY A 49 -4.27 -7.52 5.62
C GLY A 49 -5.17 -6.95 6.71
N LEU A 50 -6.26 -7.66 7.00
CA LEU A 50 -7.15 -7.41 8.14
C LEU A 50 -7.18 -8.65 9.03
N ALA A 51 -7.17 -8.48 10.35
CA ALA A 51 -7.07 -9.60 11.30
C ALA A 51 -8.22 -10.63 11.23
N ALA A 52 -9.38 -10.26 10.65
CA ALA A 52 -10.49 -11.14 10.30
C ALA A 52 -11.47 -10.39 9.36
N PRO A 53 -12.22 -11.06 8.46
CA PRO A 53 -12.24 -12.50 8.13
C PRO A 53 -11.25 -12.91 7.02
N TYR A 54 -10.30 -12.05 6.66
CA TYR A 54 -9.40 -12.29 5.53
C TYR A 54 -8.18 -13.08 5.98
N GLU A 55 -7.98 -14.27 5.40
CA GLU A 55 -6.79 -15.11 5.65
C GLU A 55 -5.59 -14.71 4.78
N GLU A 56 -5.82 -13.88 3.77
CA GLU A 56 -4.82 -13.42 2.80
C GLU A 56 -4.64 -11.90 2.85
N TYR A 57 -3.58 -11.41 2.22
CA TYR A 57 -3.37 -9.98 2.04
C TYR A 57 -4.50 -9.37 1.19
N LEU A 58 -4.85 -8.12 1.49
CA LEU A 58 -5.77 -7.29 0.71
C LEU A 58 -5.02 -6.45 -0.32
N TYR A 59 -3.87 -5.91 0.11
CA TYR A 59 -2.96 -5.14 -0.74
C TYR A 59 -1.54 -5.63 -0.53
N LYS A 60 -0.74 -5.50 -1.59
CA LYS A 60 0.69 -5.77 -1.58
C LYS A 60 1.41 -4.57 -2.15
N VAL A 61 2.45 -4.10 -1.45
CA VAL A 61 3.36 -3.06 -1.93
C VAL A 61 4.73 -3.70 -2.16
N GLU A 62 5.21 -3.69 -3.39
CA GLU A 62 6.51 -4.27 -3.76
C GLU A 62 7.48 -3.17 -4.14
N VAL A 63 8.71 -3.29 -3.66
CA VAL A 63 9.80 -2.37 -3.97
C VAL A 63 10.85 -3.11 -4.77
N ASP A 64 11.00 -2.76 -6.04
CA ASP A 64 12.00 -3.31 -6.94
C ASP A 64 12.93 -2.19 -7.43
N GLY A 65 14.00 -1.97 -6.68
CA GLY A 65 14.94 -0.88 -6.93
C GLY A 65 14.23 0.47 -6.89
N ASN A 66 14.05 1.07 -8.06
CA ASN A 66 13.42 2.38 -8.21
C ASN A 66 11.90 2.30 -8.48
N ASN A 67 11.34 1.10 -8.55
CA ASN A 67 9.93 0.89 -8.82
C ASN A 67 9.20 0.51 -7.53
N VAL A 68 8.08 1.19 -7.26
CA VAL A 68 7.16 0.82 -6.18
C VAL A 68 5.83 0.41 -6.80
N ARG A 69 5.41 -0.82 -6.56
CA ARG A 69 4.18 -1.39 -7.13
C ARG A 69 3.15 -1.63 -6.04
N ILE A 70 1.94 -1.12 -6.23
CA ILE A 70 0.79 -1.38 -5.37
C ILE A 70 -0.20 -2.29 -6.12
N SER A 71 -0.44 -3.46 -5.54
CA SER A 71 -1.31 -4.51 -6.09
C SER A 71 -2.43 -4.82 -5.13
N LYS A 72 -3.66 -4.96 -5.64
CA LYS A 72 -4.83 -5.42 -4.87
C LYS A 72 -4.94 -6.93 -5.01
N SER A 73 -5.26 -7.63 -3.94
CA SER A 73 -5.59 -9.06 -3.98
C SER A 73 -6.89 -9.30 -4.75
N GLU A 74 -6.92 -10.38 -5.53
CA GLU A 74 -8.10 -10.82 -6.28
C GLU A 74 -9.24 -11.24 -5.34
N HIS A 75 -8.90 -11.68 -4.12
CA HIS A 75 -9.86 -12.10 -3.10
C HIS A 75 -10.47 -10.91 -2.34
N TYR A 76 -10.04 -9.68 -2.61
CA TYR A 76 -10.62 -8.50 -1.97
C TYR A 76 -11.82 -7.94 -2.75
N THR A 77 -13.01 -8.37 -2.32
CA THR A 77 -14.30 -8.13 -3.01
C THR A 77 -15.10 -6.92 -2.49
N ASP A 78 -14.64 -6.23 -1.44
CA ASP A 78 -15.33 -5.04 -0.92
C ASP A 78 -14.89 -3.80 -1.69
N ASP A 79 -15.68 -3.38 -2.69
CA ASP A 79 -15.35 -2.26 -3.56
C ASP A 79 -15.16 -0.94 -2.79
N VAL A 80 -15.99 -0.67 -1.77
CA VAL A 80 -15.94 0.61 -1.04
C VAL A 80 -14.71 0.69 -0.15
N ASN A 81 -14.47 -0.34 0.66
CA ASN A 81 -13.31 -0.38 1.53
C ASN A 81 -12.02 -0.49 0.71
N SER A 82 -12.06 -1.16 -0.45
CA SER A 82 -10.89 -1.23 -1.33
C SER A 82 -10.51 0.11 -1.93
N LEU A 83 -11.48 0.90 -2.40
CA LEU A 83 -11.19 2.24 -2.92
C LEU A 83 -10.61 3.15 -1.83
N ALA A 84 -11.16 3.08 -0.61
CA ALA A 84 -10.61 3.84 0.52
C ALA A 84 -9.19 3.39 0.90
N MET A 85 -8.93 2.07 0.92
CA MET A 85 -7.61 1.52 1.24
C MET A 85 -6.58 1.90 0.17
N GLU A 86 -6.92 1.77 -1.10
CA GLU A 86 -6.03 2.14 -2.21
C GLU A 86 -5.67 3.63 -2.15
N ASP A 87 -6.64 4.49 -1.89
CA ASP A 87 -6.42 5.94 -1.81
C ASP A 87 -5.48 6.30 -0.65
N VAL A 88 -5.72 5.73 0.54
CA VAL A 88 -4.86 5.98 1.72
C VAL A 88 -3.45 5.41 1.51
N LEU A 89 -3.33 4.19 1.00
CA LEU A 89 -2.03 3.58 0.68
C LEU A 89 -1.26 4.41 -0.35
N THR A 90 -1.95 4.87 -1.40
CA THR A 90 -1.36 5.71 -2.44
C THR A 90 -0.84 7.03 -1.85
N ASP A 91 -1.62 7.69 -1.01
CA ASP A 91 -1.21 8.93 -0.33
C ASP A 91 0.03 8.72 0.55
N ILE A 92 0.05 7.65 1.34
CA ILE A 92 1.20 7.30 2.19
C ILE A 92 2.45 7.05 1.35
N VAL A 93 2.35 6.25 0.29
CA VAL A 93 3.48 5.90 -0.59
C VAL A 93 4.02 7.14 -1.29
N ILE A 94 3.13 7.99 -1.85
CA ILE A 94 3.54 9.23 -2.51
C ILE A 94 4.21 10.19 -1.51
N ALA A 95 3.67 10.33 -0.31
CA ALA A 95 4.25 11.17 0.73
C ALA A 95 5.61 10.65 1.21
N PHE A 96 5.78 9.34 1.29
CA PHE A 96 7.05 8.71 1.65
C PHE A 96 8.12 8.89 0.58
N ILE A 97 7.78 8.67 -0.69
CA ILE A 97 8.71 8.82 -1.81
C ILE A 97 9.09 10.29 -2.03
N GLY A 98 8.11 11.20 -1.89
CA GLY A 98 8.22 12.60 -2.29
C GLY A 98 7.77 12.78 -3.74
N LYS A 99 6.85 13.73 -3.99
CA LYS A 99 6.25 13.93 -5.33
C LYS A 99 7.30 14.30 -6.38
N GLU A 100 8.33 15.03 -5.99
CA GLU A 100 9.48 15.38 -6.83
C GLU A 100 10.33 14.18 -7.28
N HIS A 101 10.23 13.06 -6.57
CA HIS A 101 10.96 11.83 -6.87
C HIS A 101 10.17 10.86 -7.74
N ILE A 102 8.90 11.14 -8.05
CA ILE A 102 8.04 10.30 -8.89
C ILE A 102 8.20 10.74 -10.35
N VAL A 103 8.75 9.86 -11.18
CA VAL A 103 9.01 10.10 -12.61
C VAL A 103 7.76 9.81 -13.44
N SER A 104 7.08 8.71 -13.14
CA SER A 104 5.91 8.26 -13.86
C SER A 104 5.02 7.39 -12.97
N ILE A 105 3.73 7.38 -13.29
CA ILE A 105 2.74 6.50 -12.69
C ILE A 105 2.14 5.69 -13.83
N GLU A 106 2.48 4.40 -13.89
CA GLU A 106 1.97 3.51 -14.91
C GLU A 106 0.81 2.68 -14.34
N PRO A 107 -0.38 2.72 -14.96
CA PRO A 107 -1.35 1.66 -14.74
C PRO A 107 -0.75 0.41 -15.35
N SER A 108 -0.33 -0.54 -14.52
CA SER A 108 0.22 -1.78 -15.04
C SER A 108 -0.89 -2.55 -15.76
N THR A 109 -0.80 -2.59 -17.08
CA THR A 109 -1.58 -3.51 -17.92
C THR A 109 -1.10 -4.92 -17.62
N ASN A 110 -2.00 -5.71 -17.02
CA ASN A 110 -1.84 -7.13 -16.82
C ASN A 110 -1.62 -7.85 -18.16
#